data_AF-A0A832IQ44-F1
#
_entry.id   AF-A0A832IQ44-F1
#
_cell.length_a   1.000
_cell.length_b   1.000
_cell.length_c   1.000
_cell.angle_alpha   90.00
_cell.angle_beta   90.00
_cell.angle_gamma   90.00
#
_symmetry.space_group_name_H-M   'P 1'
#
loop_
_entity.id
_entity.type
_entity.pdbx_description
1 polymer ?
#
loop_
_entity_poly.entity_id
_entity_poly.type
_entity_poly.pdbx_seq_one_letter_code
_entity_poly.pdbx_strand_id
1 'polypeptide(L)'
;MKKTLLLFLFFSATLFASNIDTLKVFSKSMQKNIPNIVITPHTYQKGEKFPVLYLLHGAYGNYTNWISKVPELQQYADRYQMMIVCPDGNPFSWYFDSPVDSTFR
;
A
#
# COMPACT_ATOMS: atom_id res chain seq x y z
N MET A 1 -8.93 55.75 -1.37
CA MET A 1 -8.04 54.70 -1.91
C MET A 1 -7.79 53.56 -0.90
N LYS A 2 -8.83 52.87 -0.38
CA LYS A 2 -8.61 51.84 0.69
C LYS A 2 -9.60 50.67 0.71
N LYS A 3 -10.29 50.34 -0.40
CA LYS A 3 -11.33 49.27 -0.36
C LYS A 3 -11.20 48.16 -1.42
N THR A 4 -10.08 48.05 -2.11
CA THR A 4 -9.95 47.12 -3.25
C THR A 4 -8.90 46.02 -3.06
N LEU A 5 -8.45 45.76 -1.83
CA LEU A 5 -7.32 44.86 -1.60
C LEU A 5 -7.63 43.78 -0.54
N LEU A 6 -8.69 42.99 -0.71
CA LEU A 6 -9.00 41.88 0.21
C LEU A 6 -9.95 40.83 -0.40
N LEU A 7 -9.81 40.53 -1.70
CA LEU A 7 -10.65 39.52 -2.36
C LEU A 7 -9.82 38.54 -3.19
N PHE A 8 -8.85 37.86 -2.59
CA PHE A 8 -8.10 36.80 -3.26
C PHE A 8 -7.47 35.83 -2.25
N LEU A 9 -8.26 35.10 -1.46
CA LEU A 9 -7.68 34.02 -0.63
C LEU A 9 -8.67 32.91 -0.21
N PHE A 10 -9.44 32.37 -1.16
CA PHE A 10 -10.19 31.13 -0.93
C PHE A 10 -10.10 30.18 -2.15
N PHE A 11 -8.89 30.02 -2.70
CA PHE A 11 -8.64 28.92 -3.62
C PHE A 11 -8.27 27.68 -2.81
N SER A 12 -9.29 26.90 -2.42
CA SER A 12 -9.08 25.59 -1.79
C SER A 12 -8.52 24.64 -2.86
N ALA A 13 -7.21 24.40 -2.84
CA ALA A 13 -6.60 23.37 -3.65
C ALA A 13 -6.92 22.00 -3.05
N THR A 14 -7.66 21.16 -3.76
CA THR A 14 -7.83 19.75 -3.41
C THR A 14 -6.49 19.05 -3.64
N LEU A 15 -5.85 18.59 -2.56
CA LEU A 15 -4.66 17.74 -2.65
C LEU A 15 -5.11 16.31 -2.96
N PHE A 16 -4.65 15.76 -4.09
CA PHE A 16 -4.84 14.36 -4.44
C PHE A 16 -3.59 13.58 -4.03
N ALA A 17 -3.79 12.52 -3.26
CA ALA A 17 -2.73 11.63 -2.82
C ALA A 17 -3.22 10.17 -2.89
N SER A 18 -2.31 9.25 -3.18
CA SER A 18 -2.56 7.81 -3.08
C SER A 18 -3.12 7.44 -1.71
N ASN A 19 -3.99 6.43 -1.66
CA ASN A 19 -4.55 5.95 -0.40
C ASN A 19 -3.76 4.74 0.09
N ILE A 20 -3.51 4.68 1.41
CA ILE A 20 -2.91 3.51 2.07
C ILE A 20 -3.97 2.86 2.96
N ASP A 21 -4.18 1.57 2.78
CA ASP A 21 -5.02 0.75 3.66
C ASP A 21 -4.25 -0.46 4.17
N THR A 22 -4.61 -0.95 5.35
CA THR A 22 -4.13 -2.22 5.89
C THR A 22 -5.26 -3.24 5.84
N LEU A 23 -5.15 -4.21 4.93
CA LEU A 23 -6.15 -5.25 4.75
C LEU A 23 -5.67 -6.58 5.34
N LYS A 24 -6.52 -7.19 6.18
CA LYS A 24 -6.34 -8.58 6.63
C LYS A 24 -7.16 -9.49 5.72
N VAL A 25 -6.47 -10.28 4.90
CA VAL A 25 -7.09 -11.18 3.92
C VAL A 25 -6.98 -12.61 4.41
N PHE A 26 -8.09 -13.32 4.50
CA PHE A 26 -8.07 -14.75 4.85
C PHE A 26 -7.49 -15.57 3.69
N SER A 27 -6.36 -16.24 3.94
CA SER A 27 -5.73 -17.16 2.99
C SER A 27 -6.30 -18.55 3.14
N LYS A 28 -6.94 -19.05 2.08
CA LYS A 28 -7.45 -20.43 2.04
C LYS A 28 -6.33 -21.48 1.99
N SER A 29 -5.20 -21.20 1.36
CA SER A 29 -4.08 -22.15 1.31
C SER A 29 -3.38 -22.27 2.66
N MET A 30 -3.18 -21.14 3.35
CA MET A 30 -2.45 -21.08 4.62
C MET A 30 -3.36 -21.23 5.85
N GLN A 31 -4.68 -21.17 5.65
CA GLN A 31 -5.71 -21.23 6.72
C GLN A 31 -5.51 -20.16 7.81
N LYS A 32 -5.07 -18.95 7.44
CA LYS A 32 -4.85 -17.83 8.36
C LYS A 32 -5.10 -16.47 7.70
N ASN A 33 -5.34 -15.45 8.50
CA ASN A 33 -5.45 -14.07 8.03
C ASN A 33 -4.06 -13.48 7.81
N ILE A 34 -3.80 -13.00 6.59
CA ILE A 34 -2.54 -12.37 6.21
C ILE A 34 -2.76 -10.85 6.18
N PRO A 35 -2.01 -10.06 6.97
CA PRO A 35 -2.03 -8.60 6.85
C PRO A 35 -1.26 -8.15 5.61
N ASN A 36 -1.77 -7.10 4.96
CA ASN A 36 -1.18 -6.52 3.76
C ASN A 36 -1.29 -5.00 3.86
N ILE A 37 -0.25 -4.27 3.46
CA ILE A 37 -0.43 -2.87 3.05
C ILE A 37 -0.91 -2.88 1.59
N VAL A 38 -1.96 -2.12 1.30
CA VAL A 38 -2.43 -1.86 -0.07
C VAL A 38 -2.41 -0.37 -0.32
N ILE A 39 -1.67 0.03 -1.34
CA ILE A 39 -1.57 1.42 -1.81
C ILE A 39 -2.29 1.51 -3.14
N THR A 40 -3.28 2.39 -3.24
CA THR A 40 -4.00 2.68 -4.48
C THR A 40 -3.68 4.09 -4.97
N PRO A 41 -3.58 4.32 -6.29
CA PRO A 41 -3.37 5.65 -6.82
C PRO A 41 -4.58 6.54 -6.50
N HIS A 42 -4.39 7.85 -6.43
CA HIS A 42 -5.47 8.83 -6.18
C HIS A 42 -6.60 8.76 -7.23
N THR A 43 -6.31 8.27 -8.42
CA THR A 43 -7.25 8.05 -9.52
C THR A 43 -8.04 6.75 -9.40
N TYR A 44 -7.80 5.94 -8.36
CA TYR A 44 -8.44 4.64 -8.19
C TYR A 44 -9.97 4.76 -8.19
N GLN A 45 -10.61 4.01 -9.09
CA GLN A 45 -12.07 3.86 -9.15
C GLN A 45 -12.44 2.39 -9.14
N LYS A 46 -13.48 2.06 -8.38
CA LYS A 46 -14.00 0.69 -8.30
C LYS A 46 -14.47 0.22 -9.68
N GLY A 47 -13.94 -0.92 -10.13
CA GLY A 47 -14.30 -1.52 -11.41
C GLY A 47 -13.30 -1.24 -12.53
N GLU A 48 -12.36 -0.31 -12.33
CA GLU A 48 -11.24 -0.10 -13.24
C GLU A 48 -10.10 -1.09 -12.96
N LYS A 49 -9.31 -1.38 -14.00
CA LYS A 49 -8.14 -2.26 -13.91
C LYS A 49 -6.89 -1.41 -13.79
N PHE A 50 -6.08 -1.72 -12.78
CA PHE A 50 -4.75 -1.15 -12.60
C PHE A 50 -3.70 -2.26 -12.62
N PRO A 51 -2.49 -2.01 -13.14
CA PRO A 51 -1.36 -2.89 -12.88
C PRO A 51 -1.10 -2.99 -11.37
N VAL A 52 -0.64 -4.16 -10.93
CA VAL A 52 -0.40 -4.45 -9.51
C VAL A 52 1.03 -4.90 -9.31
N LEU A 53 1.75 -4.22 -8.41
CA LEU A 53 3.06 -4.63 -7.93
C LEU A 53 2.91 -5.28 -6.56
N TYR A 54 3.32 -6.53 -6.44
CA TYR A 54 3.51 -7.20 -5.17
C TYR A 54 4.94 -6.98 -4.70
N LEU A 55 5.11 -6.33 -3.55
CA LEU A 55 6.40 -5.94 -3.02
C LEU A 55 6.68 -6.69 -1.70
N LEU A 56 7.53 -7.71 -1.81
CA LEU A 56 7.86 -8.64 -0.73
C LEU A 56 8.93 -8.07 0.21
N HIS A 57 8.80 -8.31 1.51
CA HIS A 57 9.78 -7.86 2.50
C HIS A 57 10.95 -8.86 2.63
N GLY A 58 12.07 -8.40 3.21
CA GLY A 58 13.20 -9.27 3.51
C GLY A 58 13.04 -10.07 4.80
N ALA A 59 14.05 -10.89 5.11
CA ALA A 59 14.14 -11.58 6.41
C ALA A 59 14.08 -10.58 7.58
N TYR A 60 13.54 -11.00 8.72
CA TYR A 60 13.26 -10.15 9.89
C TYR A 60 12.22 -9.02 9.65
N GLY A 61 11.65 -8.94 8.44
CA GLY A 61 10.64 -7.96 8.07
C GLY A 61 9.21 -8.44 8.26
N ASN A 62 8.29 -7.55 7.90
CA ASN A 62 6.84 -7.78 7.86
C ASN A 62 6.21 -6.87 6.78
N TYR A 63 4.89 -6.96 6.61
CA TYR A 63 4.13 -6.17 5.63
C TYR A 63 4.31 -4.64 5.70
N THR A 64 4.75 -4.06 6.83
CA THR A 64 4.92 -2.60 6.97
C THR A 64 6.31 -2.09 6.58
N ASN A 65 7.28 -3.00 6.38
CA ASN A 65 8.69 -2.61 6.18
C ASN A 65 8.90 -1.62 5.05
N TRP A 66 8.23 -1.85 3.91
CA TRP A 66 8.37 -1.02 2.73
C TRP A 66 7.82 0.38 2.94
N ILE A 67 6.62 0.52 3.49
CA ILE A 67 6.04 1.84 3.72
C ILE A 67 6.80 2.63 4.80
N SER A 68 7.38 1.95 5.79
CA SER A 68 8.20 2.60 6.82
C SER A 68 9.58 3.04 6.30
N LYS A 69 10.17 2.33 5.34
CA LYS A 69 11.52 2.61 4.83
C LYS A 69 11.52 3.42 3.54
N VAL A 70 10.45 3.35 2.75
CA VAL A 70 10.29 4.00 1.45
C VAL A 70 8.92 4.70 1.41
N PRO A 71 8.76 5.83 2.11
CA PRO A 71 7.49 6.58 2.14
C PRO A 71 7.05 7.08 0.76
N GLU A 72 7.97 7.19 -0.20
CA GLU A 72 7.73 7.58 -1.60
C GLU A 72 6.92 6.55 -2.40
N LEU A 73 6.68 5.34 -1.86
CA LEU A 73 5.84 4.33 -2.52
C LEU A 73 4.45 4.86 -2.92
N GLN A 74 3.91 5.77 -2.11
CA GLN A 74 2.68 6.51 -2.42
C GLN A 74 2.79 7.30 -3.73
N GLN A 75 3.87 8.05 -3.88
CA GLN A 75 4.15 8.84 -5.08
C GLN A 75 4.38 7.94 -6.29
N TYR A 76 4.94 6.74 -6.10
CA TYR A 76 5.12 5.77 -7.17
C TYR A 76 3.80 5.13 -7.61
N ALA A 77 2.91 4.80 -6.67
CA ALA A 77 1.56 4.34 -7.00
C ALA A 77 0.83 5.37 -7.89
N ASP A 78 0.89 6.65 -7.50
CA ASP A 78 0.32 7.76 -8.26
C ASP A 78 1.01 7.96 -9.62
N ARG A 79 2.35 8.03 -9.65
CA ARG A 79 3.12 8.31 -10.87
C ARG A 79 2.94 7.23 -11.93
N TYR A 80 2.94 5.97 -11.52
CA TYR A 80 2.87 4.83 -12.43
C TYR A 80 1.45 4.31 -12.62
N GLN A 81 0.45 4.96 -11.99
CA GLN A 81 -0.96 4.57 -12.05
C GLN A 81 -1.12 3.07 -11.75
N MET A 82 -0.62 2.66 -10.59
CA MET A 82 -0.58 1.25 -10.21
C MET A 82 -0.93 1.04 -8.75
N MET A 83 -1.47 -0.15 -8.44
CA MET A 83 -1.63 -0.59 -7.06
C MET A 83 -0.35 -1.24 -6.57
N ILE A 84 0.02 -0.99 -5.31
CA ILE A 84 1.16 -1.64 -4.66
C ILE A 84 0.64 -2.41 -3.46
N VAL A 85 0.97 -3.71 -3.39
CA VAL A 85 0.55 -4.60 -2.30
C VAL A 85 1.80 -5.14 -1.61
N CYS A 86 1.92 -4.91 -0.30
CA CYS A 86 2.98 -5.45 0.54
C CYS A 86 2.39 -6.53 1.46
N PRO A 87 2.40 -7.81 1.07
CA PRO A 87 1.89 -8.88 1.92
C PRO A 87 2.87 -9.25 3.03
N ASP A 88 2.34 -9.75 4.15
CA ASP A 88 3.18 -10.38 5.17
C ASP A 88 3.53 -11.81 4.78
N GLY A 89 4.82 -12.13 4.86
CA GLY A 89 5.36 -13.44 4.57
C GLY A 89 5.79 -14.23 5.79
N ASN A 90 5.66 -13.72 7.02
CA ASN A 90 6.42 -14.17 8.20
C ASN A 90 7.95 -13.92 8.07
N PRO A 91 8.63 -13.45 9.13
CA PRO A 91 10.05 -13.09 9.12
C PRO A 91 11.05 -14.09 8.53
N PHE A 92 10.76 -15.40 8.55
CA PHE A 92 11.71 -16.46 8.17
C PHE A 92 11.11 -17.57 7.29
N SER A 93 9.94 -17.36 6.68
CA SER A 93 9.36 -18.39 5.81
C SER A 93 10.08 -18.54 4.47
N TRP A 94 10.79 -17.50 4.05
CA TRP A 94 11.34 -17.39 2.70
C TRP A 94 10.30 -17.56 1.59
N TYR A 95 9.02 -17.35 1.90
CA TYR A 95 7.89 -17.58 0.99
C TYR A 95 7.78 -19.03 0.51
N PHE A 96 8.24 -20.00 1.32
CA PHE A 96 8.14 -21.43 1.05
C PHE A 96 7.36 -22.15 2.15
N ASP A 97 6.66 -23.21 1.74
CA ASP A 97 6.11 -24.19 2.66
C ASP A 97 7.25 -24.97 3.30
N SER A 98 7.32 -24.98 4.64
CA SER A 98 8.32 -25.74 5.36
C SER A 98 7.98 -27.23 5.34
N PRO A 99 8.93 -28.11 5.00
CA PRO A 99 8.73 -29.56 5.07
C PRO A 99 8.75 -30.09 6.52
N VAL A 100 9.15 -29.27 7.49
CA VAL A 100 9.35 -29.66 8.90
C VAL A 100 8.35 -28.97 9.84
N ASP A 101 8.01 -27.71 9.57
CA ASP A 101 7.12 -26.91 10.42
C ASP A 101 5.86 -26.49 9.65
N SER A 102 4.74 -27.15 9.94
CA SER A 102 3.47 -26.91 9.25
C SER A 102 2.85 -25.53 9.52
N THR A 103 3.38 -24.75 10.47
CA THR A 103 2.94 -23.37 10.72
C THR A 103 3.54 -22.38 9.70
N PHE A 104 4.63 -22.78 9.04
CA PHE A 104 5.25 -22.09 7.91
C PHE A 104 4.71 -22.66 6.60
N ARG A 105 3.60 -22.06 6.18
CA ARG A 105 2.91 -22.19 4.90
C ARG A 105 2.49 -20.80 4.48
#